data_AF-A0A9D1TXW4-F1
#
_entry.id   AF-A0A9D1TXW4-F1
#
_cell.length_a   1.000
_cell.length_b   1.000
_cell.length_c   1.000
_cell.angle_alpha   90.00
_cell.angle_beta   90.00
_cell.angle_gamma   90.00
#
_symmetry.space_group_name_H-M   'P 1'
#
loop_
_entity.id
_entity.type
_entity.pdbx_description
1 polymer ?
#
loop_
_entity_poly.entity_id
_entity_poly.type
_entity_poly.pdbx_seq_one_letter_code
_entity_poly.pdbx_strand_id
1 'polypeptide(L)'
;MTEGSKTGLRLEDITTSGVLLENISLVYAVKNPLAIIYNATNPWDWYTNVLLYQNNLFWGYSQVQKGVQDPCPQGWHIATDDAWKDFTTTNAPSYIIGETNPSTSADVTKGRLYNQIAWFPSCGRREYSTGKLVSSGQNGYYWTKKISGSSALGFYFSASILNASTTYGRALGFSVRCIQE
;
A
#
# COMPACT_ATOMS: atom_id res chain seq x y z
N MET A 1 10.26 19.15 21.46
CA MET A 1 11.28 18.22 20.95
C MET A 1 10.61 17.30 19.96
N THR A 2 10.83 17.53 18.68
CA THR A 2 10.27 16.75 17.58
C THR A 2 10.94 15.38 17.55
N GLU A 3 10.16 14.32 17.76
CA GLU A 3 10.64 12.95 17.66
C GLU A 3 11.08 12.70 16.21
N GLY A 4 12.40 12.71 15.98
CA GLY A 4 12.98 12.33 14.71
C GLY A 4 12.56 10.91 14.36
N SER A 5 12.09 10.71 13.13
CA SER A 5 11.68 9.42 12.57
C SER A 5 12.75 8.35 12.86
N LYS A 6 12.49 7.47 13.84
CA LYS A 6 13.35 6.33 14.23
C LYS A 6 13.46 5.24 13.15
N THR A 7 12.94 5.48 11.94
CA THR A 7 12.82 4.45 10.89
C THR A 7 14.01 4.43 9.92
N GLY A 8 14.87 5.46 9.92
CA GLY A 8 15.94 5.60 8.93
C GLY A 8 15.44 5.87 7.50
N LEU A 9 14.11 5.98 7.30
CA LEU A 9 13.50 6.29 6.01
C LEU A 9 13.46 7.80 5.79
N ARG A 10 13.79 8.20 4.57
CA ARG A 10 13.73 9.59 4.09
C ARG A 10 12.43 9.80 3.32
N LEU A 11 11.80 10.96 3.48
CA LEU A 11 10.60 11.34 2.75
C LEU A 11 11.01 12.31 1.65
N GLU A 12 10.62 12.04 0.41
CA GLU A 12 11.03 12.80 -0.77
C GLU A 12 9.82 13.28 -1.56
N ASP A 13 9.73 14.59 -1.76
CA ASP A 13 8.73 15.15 -2.64
C ASP A 13 9.16 14.93 -4.08
N ILE A 14 8.28 14.34 -4.88
CA ILE A 14 8.54 14.11 -6.30
C ILE A 14 8.91 15.38 -7.05
N THR A 15 8.46 16.56 -6.59
CA THR A 15 8.64 17.84 -7.29
C THR A 15 9.94 18.56 -6.98
N THR A 16 10.55 18.33 -5.82
CA THR A 16 11.70 19.14 -5.35
C THR A 16 12.99 18.35 -5.15
N SER A 17 12.92 17.02 -5.01
CA SER A 17 14.07 16.21 -4.56
C SER A 17 14.98 15.67 -5.67
N GLY A 18 15.02 16.32 -6.85
CA GLY A 18 15.80 15.83 -8.00
C GLY A 18 15.26 14.51 -8.59
N VAL A 19 14.02 14.16 -8.24
CA VAL A 19 13.28 12.99 -8.75
C VAL A 19 12.83 13.21 -10.22
N LEU A 20 13.01 14.42 -10.75
CA LEU A 20 12.55 14.83 -12.07
C LEU A 20 13.69 15.41 -12.93
N LEU A 21 14.26 14.55 -13.76
CA LEU A 21 14.42 14.88 -15.18
C LEU A 21 13.89 13.66 -15.95
N GLU A 22 12.80 13.84 -16.69
CA GLU A 22 12.30 12.87 -17.69
C GLU A 22 11.91 11.47 -17.17
N ASN A 23 10.94 11.37 -16.25
CA ASN A 23 10.25 10.10 -15.91
C ASN A 23 11.08 9.03 -15.18
N ILE A 24 12.18 9.39 -14.51
CA ILE A 24 13.11 8.42 -13.89
C ILE A 24 12.95 8.22 -12.38
N SER A 25 11.77 8.48 -11.79
CA SER A 25 11.52 8.20 -10.36
C SER A 25 11.88 6.76 -9.97
N LEU A 26 11.75 5.81 -10.91
CA LEU A 26 12.24 4.44 -10.75
C LEU A 26 13.77 4.38 -10.53
N VAL A 27 14.57 5.07 -11.36
CA VAL A 27 16.04 5.11 -11.21
C VAL A 27 16.42 5.72 -9.88
N TYR A 28 15.72 6.79 -9.48
CA TYR A 28 15.91 7.41 -8.17
C TYR A 28 15.60 6.42 -7.04
N ALA A 29 14.45 5.74 -7.08
CA ALA A 29 14.03 4.78 -6.06
C ALA A 29 15.00 3.60 -5.95
N VAL A 30 15.53 3.10 -7.06
CA VAL A 30 16.55 2.03 -7.08
C VAL A 30 17.86 2.49 -6.42
N LYS A 31 18.29 3.74 -6.66
CA LYS A 31 19.50 4.30 -6.02
C LYS A 31 19.30 4.68 -4.56
N ASN A 32 18.05 4.88 -4.13
CA ASN A 32 17.70 5.36 -2.79
C ASN A 32 16.63 4.44 -2.16
N PRO A 33 16.95 3.18 -1.81
CA PRO A 33 15.98 2.21 -1.32
C PRO A 33 15.33 2.60 0.03
N LEU A 34 15.90 3.57 0.75
CA LEU A 34 15.35 4.11 1.99
C LEU A 34 14.53 5.39 1.78
N ALA A 35 14.34 5.83 0.54
CA ALA A 35 13.51 6.98 0.22
C ALA A 35 12.07 6.56 -0.08
N ILE A 36 11.13 7.26 0.55
CA ILE A 36 9.70 7.20 0.25
C ILE A 36 9.38 8.40 -0.61
N ILE A 37 9.03 8.16 -1.87
CA ILE A 37 8.60 9.21 -2.80
C ILE A 37 7.11 9.47 -2.60
N TYR A 38 6.75 10.72 -2.34
CA TYR A 38 5.36 11.17 -2.19
C TYR A 38 5.05 12.28 -3.20
N ASN A 39 3.77 12.47 -3.51
CA ASN A 39 3.29 13.45 -4.49
C ASN A 39 1.94 14.03 -4.08
N ALA A 40 1.92 15.29 -3.61
CA ALA A 40 0.71 16.01 -3.23
C ALA A 40 -0.11 16.56 -4.41
N THR A 41 0.41 16.45 -5.63
CA THR A 41 -0.18 17.03 -6.85
C THR A 41 -0.77 15.95 -7.75
N ASN A 42 -1.80 16.29 -8.54
CA ASN A 42 -2.34 15.42 -9.59
C ASN A 42 -1.17 14.93 -10.49
N PRO A 43 -0.99 13.61 -10.72
CA PRO A 43 -1.94 12.50 -10.54
C PRO A 43 -1.84 11.70 -9.24
N TRP A 44 -1.15 12.23 -8.22
CA TRP A 44 -0.90 11.55 -6.95
C TRP A 44 -0.21 10.21 -7.14
N ASP A 45 0.84 10.21 -7.98
CA ASP A 45 1.63 9.04 -8.35
C ASP A 45 3.08 9.24 -7.89
N TRP A 46 3.70 8.18 -7.38
CA TRP A 46 5.10 8.19 -6.94
C TRP A 46 6.07 8.11 -8.12
N TYR A 47 5.60 7.59 -9.27
CA TYR A 47 6.40 7.41 -10.47
C TYR A 47 6.54 8.71 -11.27
N THR A 48 5.50 9.54 -11.30
CA THR A 48 5.50 10.79 -12.07
C THR A 48 4.53 11.82 -11.51
N ASN A 49 4.82 13.10 -11.74
CA ASN A 49 3.88 14.20 -11.50
C ASN A 49 3.12 14.64 -12.77
N VAL A 50 3.31 13.92 -13.88
CA VAL A 50 2.63 14.20 -15.16
C VAL A 50 1.68 13.06 -15.49
N LEU A 51 0.38 13.36 -15.57
CA LEU A 51 -0.68 12.37 -15.83
C LEU A 51 -0.41 11.49 -17.07
N LEU A 52 0.09 12.09 -18.16
CA LEU A 52 0.36 11.38 -19.41
C LEU A 52 1.53 10.37 -19.32
N TYR A 53 2.35 10.46 -18.28
CA TYR A 53 3.53 9.61 -18.10
C TYR A 53 3.36 8.56 -17.01
N GLN A 54 2.13 8.38 -16.49
CA GLN A 54 1.87 7.32 -15.53
C GLN A 54 2.16 5.95 -16.15
N ASN A 55 2.79 5.08 -15.39
CA ASN A 55 3.16 3.76 -15.86
C ASN A 55 2.28 2.68 -15.22
N ASN A 56 1.36 2.15 -16.02
CA ASN A 56 0.43 1.11 -15.61
C ASN A 56 1.08 -0.27 -15.42
N LEU A 57 2.30 -0.49 -15.93
CA LEU A 57 2.99 -1.78 -15.81
C LEU A 57 3.30 -2.16 -14.35
N PHE A 58 3.45 -1.17 -13.45
CA PHE A 58 3.64 -1.39 -12.01
C PHE A 58 2.40 -1.93 -11.29
N TRP A 59 1.26 -1.96 -11.95
CA TRP A 59 -0.02 -2.31 -11.36
C TRP A 59 -0.64 -3.54 -12.02
N GLY A 60 0.15 -4.38 -12.71
CA GLY A 60 -0.31 -5.63 -13.33
C GLY A 60 -0.71 -5.43 -14.80
N TYR A 61 0.12 -5.95 -15.71
CA TYR A 61 -0.03 -5.78 -17.16
C TYR A 61 -1.15 -6.63 -17.79
N SER A 62 -1.66 -7.64 -17.09
CA SER A 62 -2.91 -8.32 -17.41
C SER A 62 -3.30 -9.18 -16.22
N GLN A 63 -4.55 -9.62 -16.14
CA GLN A 63 -5.00 -10.54 -15.08
C GLN A 63 -4.19 -11.85 -15.03
N VAL A 64 -3.43 -12.19 -16.08
CA VAL A 64 -2.90 -13.55 -16.35
C VAL A 64 -1.38 -13.68 -16.22
N GLN A 65 -0.59 -12.60 -16.18
CA GLN A 65 0.87 -12.68 -16.05
C GLN A 65 1.45 -11.66 -15.06
N LYS A 66 2.29 -12.14 -14.14
CA LYS A 66 3.03 -11.27 -13.21
C LYS A 66 4.10 -10.46 -13.96
N GLY A 67 4.17 -9.17 -13.66
CA GLY A 67 5.20 -8.29 -14.20
C GLY A 67 6.52 -8.42 -13.45
N VAL A 68 7.61 -7.92 -14.02
CA VAL A 68 8.94 -7.91 -13.35
C VAL A 68 8.97 -7.05 -12.08
N GLN A 69 7.97 -6.18 -11.91
CA GLN A 69 7.80 -5.31 -10.74
C GLN A 69 6.87 -5.90 -9.68
N ASP A 70 6.28 -7.08 -9.92
CA ASP A 70 5.49 -7.78 -8.91
C ASP A 70 6.44 -8.32 -7.83
N PRO A 71 6.33 -7.88 -6.56
CA PRO A 71 7.21 -8.29 -5.49
C PRO A 71 6.93 -9.72 -5.00
N CYS A 72 5.88 -10.39 -5.50
CA CYS A 72 5.51 -11.73 -5.08
C CYS A 72 6.43 -12.81 -5.67
N PRO A 73 6.67 -13.92 -4.93
CA PRO A 73 7.51 -15.02 -5.39
C PRO A 73 6.93 -15.72 -6.63
N GLN A 74 7.68 -16.63 -7.24
CA GLN A 74 7.19 -17.42 -8.38
C GLN A 74 5.97 -18.28 -7.96
N GLY A 75 4.94 -18.35 -8.81
CA GLY A 75 3.66 -19.02 -8.51
C GLY A 75 2.70 -18.18 -7.68
N TRP A 76 3.03 -16.91 -7.41
CA TRP A 76 2.22 -15.96 -6.66
C TRP A 76 2.23 -14.60 -7.35
N HIS A 77 1.15 -13.83 -7.17
CA HIS A 77 1.03 -12.47 -7.69
C HIS A 77 0.33 -11.55 -6.67
N ILE A 78 0.44 -10.23 -6.84
CA ILE A 78 -0.32 -9.27 -6.02
C ILE A 78 -1.81 -9.55 -6.16
N ALA A 79 -2.54 -9.60 -5.04
CA ALA A 79 -3.98 -9.83 -5.01
C ALA A 79 -4.75 -9.01 -6.06
N THR A 80 -5.70 -9.65 -6.73
CA THR A 80 -6.67 -8.97 -7.61
C THR A 80 -7.73 -8.27 -6.77
N ASP A 81 -8.57 -7.44 -7.39
CA ASP A 81 -9.76 -6.92 -6.71
C ASP A 81 -10.78 -8.01 -6.37
N ASP A 82 -10.81 -9.09 -7.16
CA ASP A 82 -11.70 -10.23 -6.91
C ASP A 82 -11.36 -10.96 -5.62
N ALA A 83 -10.08 -10.99 -5.22
CA ALA A 83 -9.60 -11.64 -4.00
C ALA A 83 -10.20 -11.05 -2.71
N TRP A 84 -10.81 -9.87 -2.79
CA TRP A 84 -11.42 -9.19 -1.64
C TRP A 84 -12.93 -9.19 -1.66
N LYS A 85 -13.58 -9.70 -2.72
CA LYS A 85 -15.05 -9.65 -2.88
C LYS A 85 -15.82 -10.43 -1.82
N ASP A 86 -15.24 -11.52 -1.33
CA ASP A 86 -15.82 -12.36 -0.29
C ASP A 86 -15.36 -11.95 1.11
N PHE A 87 -14.48 -10.95 1.21
CA PHE A 87 -14.10 -10.33 2.47
C PHE A 87 -15.34 -9.59 2.97
N THR A 88 -16.09 -10.19 3.88
CA THR A 88 -17.37 -9.68 4.37
C THR A 88 -17.41 -9.71 5.90
N THR A 89 -18.50 -9.24 6.50
CA THR A 89 -18.78 -9.45 7.93
C THR A 89 -19.08 -10.92 8.25
N THR A 90 -19.35 -11.77 7.26
CA THR A 90 -19.50 -13.23 7.46
C THR A 90 -18.14 -13.93 7.47
N ASN A 91 -17.29 -13.64 6.49
CA ASN A 91 -16.02 -14.34 6.30
C ASN A 91 -14.85 -13.71 7.08
N ALA A 92 -14.97 -12.47 7.53
CA ALA A 92 -13.99 -11.82 8.39
C ALA A 92 -14.66 -11.17 9.60
N PRO A 93 -15.50 -11.87 10.37
CA PRO A 93 -16.47 -11.26 11.28
C PRO A 93 -15.85 -10.36 12.36
N SER A 94 -14.62 -10.65 12.77
CA SER A 94 -14.02 -10.03 13.94
C SER A 94 -12.89 -9.09 13.56
N TYR A 95 -13.05 -7.82 13.95
CA TYR A 95 -11.93 -6.91 14.13
C TYR A 95 -11.32 -7.18 15.51
N ILE A 96 -10.06 -7.60 15.53
CA ILE A 96 -9.36 -7.99 16.74
C ILE A 96 -8.49 -6.82 17.19
N ILE A 97 -8.71 -6.39 18.43
CA ILE A 97 -7.79 -5.51 19.14
C ILE A 97 -6.75 -6.44 19.76
N GLY A 98 -5.51 -6.41 19.25
CA GLY A 98 -4.44 -7.21 19.82
C GLY A 98 -4.19 -6.86 21.29
N GLU A 99 -3.54 -7.77 22.00
CA GLU A 99 -3.07 -7.51 23.35
C GLU A 99 -1.62 -7.03 23.29
N THR A 100 -1.26 -6.02 24.09
CA THR A 100 0.14 -5.67 24.31
C THR A 100 0.84 -6.86 24.95
N ASN A 101 1.95 -7.30 24.38
CA ASN A 101 2.82 -8.24 25.08
C ASN A 101 3.75 -7.44 26.01
N PRO A 102 3.54 -7.46 27.35
CA PRO A 102 4.34 -6.67 28.28
C PRO A 102 5.81 -7.11 28.35
N SER A 103 6.14 -8.32 27.86
CA SER A 103 7.52 -8.83 27.84
C SER A 103 8.35 -8.38 26.64
N THR A 104 7.71 -7.94 25.55
CA THR A 104 8.41 -7.53 24.32
C THR A 104 8.21 -6.06 23.97
N SER A 105 7.42 -5.32 24.76
CA SER A 105 7.00 -3.94 24.47
C SER A 105 6.36 -3.79 23.08
N ALA A 106 5.81 -4.88 22.52
CA ALA A 106 5.27 -4.86 21.16
C ALA A 106 3.95 -4.09 21.16
N ASP A 107 3.82 -3.15 20.22
CA ASP A 107 2.59 -2.41 20.00
C ASP A 107 1.42 -3.37 19.72
N VAL A 108 0.24 -2.99 20.20
CA VAL A 108 -1.01 -3.71 19.91
C VAL A 108 -1.18 -3.90 18.41
N THR A 109 -1.07 -5.13 17.92
CA THR A 109 -1.42 -5.45 16.54
C THR A 109 -2.93 -5.57 16.42
N LYS A 110 -3.60 -4.50 15.98
CA LYS A 110 -5.00 -4.59 15.56
C LYS A 110 -5.09 -5.13 14.14
N GLY A 111 -6.23 -5.70 13.79
CA GLY A 111 -6.44 -6.26 12.46
C GLY A 111 -7.72 -7.05 12.34
N ARG A 112 -7.85 -7.79 11.25
CA ARG A 112 -9.01 -8.65 10.96
C ARG A 112 -8.53 -10.06 10.64
N LEU A 113 -9.25 -11.05 11.16
CA LEU A 113 -8.98 -12.46 10.87
C LEU A 113 -9.99 -12.95 9.82
N TYR A 114 -9.51 -13.29 8.64
CA TYR A 114 -10.31 -13.83 7.55
C TYR A 114 -10.36 -15.36 7.65
N ASN A 115 -11.58 -15.90 7.62
CA ASN A 115 -11.93 -17.33 7.73
C ASN A 115 -11.19 -18.09 8.83
N GLN A 116 -10.78 -17.40 9.91
CA GLN A 116 -9.96 -17.95 10.99
C GLN A 116 -8.58 -18.50 10.56
N ILE A 117 -8.14 -18.22 9.33
CA ILE A 117 -6.91 -18.78 8.74
C ILE A 117 -5.90 -17.72 8.31
N ALA A 118 -6.33 -16.48 8.05
CA ALA A 118 -5.46 -15.44 7.53
C ALA A 118 -5.60 -14.14 8.32
N TRP A 119 -4.50 -13.73 8.97
CA TRP A 119 -4.44 -12.48 9.72
C TRP A 119 -4.12 -11.28 8.82
N PHE A 120 -4.95 -10.25 8.86
CA PHE A 120 -4.75 -8.97 8.16
C PHE A 120 -4.48 -7.87 9.18
N PRO A 121 -3.22 -7.43 9.38
CA PRO A 121 -2.91 -6.36 10.30
C PRO A 121 -3.41 -4.99 9.81
N SER A 122 -3.79 -4.13 10.75
CA SER A 122 -4.13 -2.72 10.54
C SER A 122 -2.85 -1.87 10.48
N CYS A 123 -2.03 -2.07 9.45
CA CYS A 123 -0.74 -1.39 9.30
C CYS A 123 -0.84 0.11 8.99
N GLY A 124 -2.03 0.65 8.74
CA GLY A 124 -2.20 1.99 8.22
C GLY A 124 -1.68 2.13 6.78
N ARG A 125 -1.37 3.35 6.38
CA ARG A 125 -0.87 3.69 5.05
C ARG A 125 0.12 4.84 5.11
N ARG A 126 1.01 4.94 4.14
CA ARG A 126 1.77 6.19 3.91
C ARG A 126 0.93 7.16 3.10
N GLU A 127 0.87 8.41 3.55
CA GLU A 127 0.07 9.46 2.92
C GLU A 127 0.73 9.98 1.64
N TYR A 128 -0.04 10.17 0.56
CA TYR A 128 0.50 10.57 -0.73
C TYR A 128 1.06 11.99 -0.70
N SER A 129 0.55 12.86 0.17
CA SER A 129 0.94 14.27 0.22
C SER A 129 2.13 14.55 1.13
N THR A 130 2.50 13.60 1.99
CA THR A 130 3.56 13.82 2.99
C THR A 130 4.52 12.65 3.17
N GLY A 131 4.21 11.46 2.65
CA GLY A 131 4.95 10.22 2.87
C GLY A 131 4.86 9.64 4.30
N LYS A 132 4.22 10.36 5.23
CA LYS A 132 4.10 9.96 6.64
C LYS A 132 3.16 8.77 6.80
N LEU A 133 3.49 7.89 7.73
CA LEU A 133 2.62 6.79 8.14
C LEU A 133 1.44 7.35 8.94
N VAL A 134 0.21 6.97 8.57
CA VAL A 134 -1.03 7.37 9.24
C VAL A 134 -1.91 6.14 9.48
N SER A 135 -2.78 6.23 10.49
CA SER A 135 -3.77 5.17 10.84
C SER A 135 -3.18 3.80 11.18
N SER A 136 -1.90 3.75 11.56
CA SER A 136 -1.26 2.54 12.07
C SER A 136 -1.98 2.06 13.33
N GLY A 137 -2.27 0.76 13.43
CA GLY A 137 -3.04 0.17 14.51
C GLY A 137 -4.52 0.55 14.51
N GLN A 138 -5.05 1.12 13.42
CA GLN A 138 -6.46 1.51 13.30
C GLN A 138 -7.11 0.96 12.03
N ASN A 139 -6.44 1.09 10.90
CA ASN A 139 -7.01 0.74 9.60
C ASN A 139 -6.07 -0.19 8.82
N GLY A 140 -6.65 -1.13 8.07
CA GLY A 140 -5.94 -1.95 7.09
C GLY A 140 -6.11 -1.39 5.69
N TYR A 141 -5.01 -1.27 4.95
CA TYR A 141 -5.00 -0.84 3.55
C TYR A 141 -4.11 -1.77 2.74
N TYR A 142 -4.67 -2.31 1.65
CA TYR A 142 -4.01 -3.29 0.80
C TYR A 142 -4.18 -2.93 -0.66
N TRP A 143 -3.08 -2.90 -1.41
CA TRP A 143 -3.12 -2.70 -2.85
C TRP A 143 -3.66 -3.93 -3.57
N THR A 144 -4.35 -3.67 -4.68
CA THR A 144 -4.68 -4.68 -5.70
C THR A 144 -3.86 -4.43 -6.96
N LYS A 145 -3.73 -5.43 -7.82
CA LYS A 145 -3.17 -5.26 -9.18
C LYS A 145 -4.16 -4.66 -10.19
N LYS A 146 -5.12 -3.83 -9.77
CA LYS A 146 -6.12 -3.26 -10.68
C LYS A 146 -6.04 -1.75 -10.74
N ILE A 147 -6.09 -1.24 -11.96
CA ILE A 147 -6.01 0.18 -12.30
C ILE A 147 -7.42 0.73 -12.51
N SER A 148 -7.65 1.99 -12.10
CA SER A 148 -8.87 2.74 -12.42
C SER A 148 -8.50 4.17 -12.79
N GLY A 149 -8.43 4.45 -14.10
CA GLY A 149 -7.98 5.74 -14.61
C GLY A 149 -6.56 6.07 -14.16
N SER A 150 -6.36 7.25 -13.57
CA SER A 150 -5.08 7.70 -13.01
C SER A 150 -4.75 7.10 -11.65
N SER A 151 -5.63 6.27 -11.11
CA SER A 151 -5.55 5.72 -9.76
C SER A 151 -5.47 4.19 -9.80
N ALA A 152 -5.38 3.57 -8.63
CA ALA A 152 -5.43 2.11 -8.47
C ALA A 152 -6.50 1.71 -7.45
N LEU A 153 -6.96 0.46 -7.53
CA LEU A 153 -7.90 -0.12 -6.58
C LEU A 153 -7.16 -0.65 -5.36
N GLY A 154 -7.72 -0.40 -4.19
CA GLY A 154 -7.28 -0.95 -2.92
C GLY A 154 -8.43 -1.51 -2.11
N PHE A 155 -8.09 -2.46 -1.25
CA PHE A 155 -8.94 -2.99 -0.19
C PHE A 155 -8.69 -2.21 1.10
N TYR A 156 -9.76 -1.86 1.80
CA TYR A 156 -9.73 -1.11 3.05
C TYR A 156 -10.64 -1.75 4.10
N PHE A 157 -10.17 -1.78 5.35
CA PHE A 157 -11.05 -2.04 6.49
C PHE A 157 -10.67 -1.21 7.72
N SER A 158 -11.65 -1.03 8.59
CA SER A 158 -11.50 -0.55 9.97
C SER A 158 -12.31 -1.45 10.92
N ALA A 159 -12.49 -1.02 12.16
CA ALA A 159 -13.32 -1.73 13.12
C ALA A 159 -14.80 -1.84 12.67
N SER A 160 -15.30 -0.88 11.89
CA SER A 160 -16.70 -0.80 11.49
C SER A 160 -16.95 -0.82 9.99
N ILE A 161 -15.90 -0.66 9.17
CA ILE A 161 -16.01 -0.54 7.71
C ILE A 161 -15.20 -1.63 7.04
N LEU A 162 -15.75 -2.14 5.94
CA LEU A 162 -15.06 -3.03 5.04
C LEU A 162 -15.42 -2.66 3.60
N ASN A 163 -14.42 -2.23 2.84
CA ASN A 163 -14.55 -1.89 1.44
C ASN A 163 -13.59 -2.75 0.61
N ALA A 164 -14.14 -3.74 -0.08
CA ALA A 164 -13.40 -4.65 -0.98
C ALA A 164 -12.73 -3.93 -2.16
N SER A 165 -13.24 -2.77 -2.55
CA SER A 165 -12.77 -2.03 -3.73
C SER A 165 -13.00 -0.53 -3.57
N THR A 166 -11.92 0.24 -3.52
CA THR A 166 -11.95 1.70 -3.52
C THR A 166 -10.76 2.24 -4.30
N THR A 167 -10.95 3.38 -4.97
CA THR A 167 -9.94 3.99 -5.83
C THR A 167 -9.06 4.96 -5.04
N TYR A 168 -7.75 4.85 -5.23
CA TYR A 168 -6.74 5.58 -4.46
C TYR A 168 -5.58 6.08 -5.35
N GLY A 169 -5.00 7.22 -4.99
CA GLY A 169 -3.79 7.74 -5.64
C GLY A 169 -2.62 6.78 -5.47
N ARG A 170 -1.83 6.59 -6.54
CA ARG A 170 -0.78 5.57 -6.64
C ARG A 170 0.42 5.82 -5.73
N ALA A 171 0.63 7.05 -5.26
CA ALA A 171 1.66 7.43 -4.30
C ALA A 171 1.35 6.99 -2.85
N LEU A 172 0.19 6.40 -2.60
CA LEU A 172 -0.14 5.84 -1.30
C LEU A 172 0.67 4.56 -1.03
N GLY A 173 1.28 4.49 0.15
CA GLY A 173 2.02 3.29 0.58
C GLY A 173 1.11 2.33 1.32
N PHE A 174 0.40 1.46 0.60
CA PHE A 174 -0.39 0.38 1.20
C PHE A 174 0.44 -0.91 1.29
N SER A 175 -0.03 -1.84 2.12
CA SER A 175 0.54 -3.19 2.13
C SER A 175 0.16 -3.93 0.84
N VAL A 176 0.95 -4.95 0.48
CA VAL A 176 0.60 -5.89 -0.60
C VAL A 176 0.39 -7.28 -0.01
N ARG A 177 -0.50 -8.07 -0.60
CA ARG A 177 -0.68 -9.49 -0.29
C ARG A 177 -0.48 -10.29 -1.56
N CYS A 178 0.38 -11.29 -1.47
CA CYS A 178 0.56 -12.26 -2.52
C CYS A 178 -0.52 -13.34 -2.40
N ILE A 179 -1.15 -13.67 -3.52
CA ILE A 179 -2.05 -14.82 -3.67
C ILE A 179 -1.49 -15.76 -4.73
N GLN A 180 -1.80 -17.04 -4.61
CA GLN A 180 -1.31 -18.06 -5.54
C GLN A 180 -1.96 -17.86 -6.92
N GLU A 181 -1.17 -18.03 -7.98
CA GLU A 181 -1.62 -18.02 -9.38
C GLU A 181 -2.60 -19.16 -9.70
#